data_AF-A0A7J4DPP6-F1
#
_entry.id   AF-A0A7J4DPP6-F1
#
_cell.length_a   1.000
_cell.length_b   1.000
_cell.length_c   1.000
_cell.angle_alpha   90.00
_cell.angle_beta   90.00
_cell.angle_gamma   90.00
#
_symmetry.space_group_name_H-M   'P 1'
#
loop_
_entity.id
_entity.type
_entity.pdbx_description
1 polymer ?
#
loop_
_entity_poly.entity_id
_entity_poly.type
_entity_poly.pdbx_seq_one_letter_code
_entity_poly.pdbx_strand_id
1 'polypeptide(L)'
;MMEKKIQQLIIDLSMFAVGLALTIAGVFLTDGILLVIGLILVSIPIIRSKGLGNVSKISGINDINIDVNIEKEACMGVGSCVAIAPQVFKIDEASLKSSFMAYAPLEVLDKKGASNQTILEAAQSCPYKAIIVEDKDSNEQIFP
;
A
#
# COMPACT_ATOMS: atom_id res chain seq x y z
N MET A 1 16.44 6.91 14.17
CA MET A 1 15.17 6.14 14.37
C MET A 1 14.94 5.09 13.27
N MET A 2 15.28 5.38 12.00
CA MET A 2 15.17 4.42 10.88
C MET A 2 16.02 3.14 11.05
N GLU A 3 17.25 3.26 11.56
CA GLU A 3 18.13 2.09 11.79
C GLU A 3 17.48 1.03 12.69
N LYS A 4 16.79 1.44 13.76
CA LYS A 4 16.09 0.51 14.66
C LYS A 4 14.92 -0.22 13.97
N LYS A 5 14.19 0.46 13.07
CA LYS A 5 13.10 -0.18 12.31
C LYS A 5 13.62 -1.20 11.31
N ILE A 6 14.74 -0.89 10.63
CA ILE A 6 15.39 -1.81 9.71
C ILE A 6 15.93 -3.04 10.46
N GLN A 7 16.58 -2.84 11.61
CA GLN A 7 17.04 -3.93 12.47
C GLN A 7 15.88 -4.84 12.92
N GLN A 8 14.74 -4.25 13.32
CA GLN A 8 13.54 -5.02 13.67
C GLN A 8 12.98 -5.82 12.49
N LEU A 9 12.97 -5.23 11.29
CA LEU A 9 12.53 -5.93 10.08
C LEU A 9 13.44 -7.12 9.73
N ILE A 10 14.75 -6.97 9.89
CA ILE A 10 15.72 -8.06 9.68
C ILE A 10 15.49 -9.20 10.68
N ILE A 11 15.28 -8.87 11.96
CA ILE A 11 14.98 -9.85 13.01
C ILE A 11 13.69 -10.60 12.68
N ASP A 12 12.62 -9.88 12.36
CA ASP A 12 11.31 -10.47 12.04
C ASP A 12 11.38 -11.37 10.79
N LEU A 13 12.14 -10.97 9.76
CA LEU A 13 12.37 -11.79 8.57
C LEU A 13 13.16 -13.07 8.89
N SER A 14 14.20 -12.97 9.73
CA SER A 14 14.98 -14.14 10.16
C SER A 14 14.14 -15.11 11.01
N MET A 15 13.30 -14.59 11.92
CA MET A 15 12.39 -15.40 12.73
C MET A 15 11.37 -16.15 11.86
N PHE A 16 10.86 -15.51 10.82
CA PHE A 16 9.94 -16.14 9.87
C PHE A 16 10.62 -17.28 9.10
N ALA A 17 11.86 -17.07 8.62
CA ALA A 17 12.62 -18.09 7.91
C ALA A 17 12.94 -19.31 8.80
N VAL A 18 13.40 -19.06 10.04
CA VAL A 18 13.71 -20.11 11.01
C VAL A 18 12.44 -20.88 11.42
N GLY A 19 11.35 -20.17 11.71
CA GLY A 19 10.07 -20.79 12.08
C GLY A 19 9.50 -21.66 10.97
N LEU A 20 9.62 -21.22 9.71
CA LEU A 20 9.17 -22.00 8.54
C LEU A 20 10.02 -23.27 8.35
N ALA A 21 11.34 -23.17 8.50
CA ALA A 21 12.23 -24.32 8.45
C ALA A 21 11.93 -25.35 9.55
N LEU A 22 11.68 -24.90 10.78
CA LEU A 22 11.31 -25.76 11.91
C LEU A 22 9.95 -26.43 11.70
N THR A 23 8.97 -25.70 11.16
CA THR A 23 7.65 -26.25 10.83
C THR A 23 7.79 -27.35 9.78
N ILE A 24 8.55 -27.11 8.71
CA ILE A 24 8.78 -28.12 7.66
C ILE A 24 9.48 -29.35 8.25
N ALA A 25 10.55 -29.16 9.02
CA ALA A 25 11.28 -30.26 9.67
C ALA A 25 10.39 -31.08 10.62
N GLY A 26 9.52 -30.41 11.39
CA GLY A 26 8.58 -31.06 12.29
C GLY A 26 7.56 -31.96 11.58
N VAL A 27 7.11 -31.57 10.37
CA VAL A 27 6.22 -32.42 9.56
C VAL A 27 6.94 -33.72 9.16
N PHE A 28 8.18 -33.61 8.70
CA PHE A 28 8.95 -34.77 8.22
C PHE A 28 9.38 -35.72 9.33
N LEU A 29 9.71 -35.20 10.50
CA LEU A 29 10.19 -35.99 11.63
C LEU A 29 9.05 -36.53 12.52
N THR A 30 7.77 -36.25 12.20
CA THR A 30 6.60 -36.53 13.04
C THR A 30 6.73 -36.01 14.48
N ASP A 31 7.53 -34.96 14.67
CA ASP A 31 7.75 -34.32 15.97
C ASP A 31 6.74 -33.17 16.14
N GLY A 32 5.67 -33.46 16.87
CA GLY A 32 4.60 -32.51 17.17
C GLY A 32 5.07 -31.28 17.96
N ILE A 33 6.15 -31.39 18.74
CA ILE A 33 6.68 -30.27 19.53
C ILE A 33 7.37 -29.27 18.59
N LEU A 34 8.17 -29.78 17.65
CA LEU A 34 8.89 -28.96 16.69
C LEU A 34 7.94 -28.19 15.75
N LEU A 35 6.81 -28.81 15.40
CA LEU A 35 5.73 -28.17 14.65
C LEU A 35 5.14 -26.97 15.39
N VAL A 36 4.79 -27.14 16.67
CA VAL A 36 4.19 -26.06 17.48
C VAL A 36 5.17 -24.91 17.67
N ILE A 37 6.45 -25.21 17.91
CA ILE A 37 7.51 -24.20 18.03
C ILE A 37 7.66 -23.40 16.73
N GLY A 38 7.68 -24.09 15.59
CA GLY A 38 7.74 -23.45 14.28
C GLY A 38 6.58 -22.47 14.05
N LEU A 39 5.34 -22.89 14.34
CA LEU A 39 4.15 -22.04 14.20
C LEU A 39 4.18 -20.81 15.12
N ILE A 40 4.64 -20.97 16.36
CA ILE A 40 4.78 -19.84 17.30
C ILE A 40 5.79 -18.82 16.75
N LEU A 41 6.94 -19.28 16.28
CA LEU A 41 8.00 -18.40 15.75
C LEU A 41 7.56 -17.63 14.50
N VAL A 42 6.77 -18.26 13.63
CA VAL A 42 6.20 -17.61 12.43
C VAL A 42 5.13 -16.57 12.82
N SER A 43 4.41 -16.77 13.92
CA SER A 43 3.30 -15.89 14.33
C SER A 43 3.78 -14.57 14.95
N ILE A 44 4.92 -14.55 15.62
CA ILE A 44 5.49 -13.36 16.28
C ILE A 44 5.70 -12.17 15.32
N PRO A 45 6.39 -12.32 14.18
CA PRO A 45 6.60 -11.21 13.26
C PRO A 45 5.30 -10.71 12.62
N ILE A 46 4.29 -11.57 12.43
CA ILE A 46 2.97 -11.17 11.90
C ILE A 46 2.28 -10.15 12.83
N ILE A 47 2.36 -10.38 14.15
CA ILE A 47 1.79 -9.48 15.16
C ILE A 47 2.54 -8.13 15.16
N ARG A 48 3.86 -8.17 14.97
CA ARG A 48 4.73 -6.98 14.97
C ARG A 48 4.66 -6.16 13.68
N SER A 49 4.37 -6.82 12.56
CA SER A 49 4.32 -6.24 11.21
C SER A 49 3.20 -5.19 11.00
N LYS A 50 2.20 -5.14 11.89
CA LYS A 50 1.11 -4.15 11.83
C LYS A 50 1.56 -2.68 11.81
N GLY A 51 2.85 -2.38 12.04
CA GLY A 51 3.43 -1.03 11.97
C GLY A 51 4.26 -0.69 10.72
N LEU A 52 4.32 -1.55 9.69
CA LEU A 52 5.24 -1.37 8.56
C LEU A 52 4.74 -0.42 7.45
N GLY A 53 3.46 -0.04 7.44
CA GLY A 53 2.88 0.83 6.39
C GLY A 53 3.50 2.23 6.32
N ASN A 54 4.17 2.69 7.38
CA ASN A 54 4.70 4.05 7.48
C ASN A 54 6.17 4.19 7.00
N VAL A 55 6.73 3.17 6.34
CA VAL A 55 8.14 3.16 5.89
C VAL A 55 8.33 3.91 4.57
N SER A 56 7.31 4.00 3.71
CA SER A 56 7.37 4.67 2.41
C SER A 56 7.20 6.20 2.48
N LYS A 57 7.24 6.80 3.66
CA LYS A 57 6.95 8.23 3.83
C LYS A 57 8.01 9.07 3.14
N ILE A 58 7.63 9.81 2.10
CA ILE A 58 8.50 10.81 1.49
C ILE A 58 8.57 11.99 2.47
N SER A 59 9.74 12.19 3.06
CA SER A 59 9.94 13.23 4.06
C SER A 59 9.82 14.60 3.39
N GLY A 60 8.80 15.38 3.79
CA GLY A 60 8.56 16.76 3.30
C GLY A 60 7.42 16.94 2.31
N ILE A 61 6.77 15.87 1.83
CA ILE A 61 5.69 16.02 0.81
C ILE A 61 4.47 16.78 1.32
N ASN A 62 4.21 16.75 2.63
CA ASN A 62 3.10 17.50 3.24
C ASN A 62 3.32 19.02 3.23
N ASP A 63 4.55 19.48 3.00
CA ASP A 63 4.89 20.90 2.91
C ASP A 63 4.83 21.43 1.46
N ILE A 64 4.62 20.54 0.48
CA ILE A 64 4.51 20.86 -0.95
C ILE A 64 3.04 21.11 -1.31
N ASN A 65 2.77 22.09 -2.16
CA ASN A 65 1.43 22.34 -2.67
C ASN A 65 1.13 21.40 -3.86
N ILE A 66 0.52 20.24 -3.62
CA ILE A 66 0.28 19.27 -4.69
C ILE A 66 -1.06 19.49 -5.42
N ASP A 67 -1.10 19.18 -6.71
CA ASP A 67 -2.32 18.98 -7.49
C ASP A 67 -2.43 17.52 -7.94
N VAL A 68 -3.66 17.02 -8.04
CA VAL A 68 -3.95 15.62 -8.38
C VAL A 68 -4.93 15.56 -9.53
N ASN A 69 -4.58 14.80 -10.57
CA ASN A 69 -5.42 14.54 -11.73
C ASN A 69 -5.47 13.03 -12.02
N ILE A 70 -6.52 12.61 -12.75
CA ILE A 70 -6.73 11.20 -13.10
C ILE A 70 -6.77 11.09 -14.62
N GLU A 71 -5.86 10.29 -15.18
CA GLU A 71 -5.89 9.90 -16.58
C GLU A 71 -6.97 8.83 -16.78
N LYS A 72 -8.15 9.28 -17.24
CA LYS A 72 -9.36 8.44 -17.33
C LYS A 72 -9.17 7.19 -18.20
N GLU A 73 -8.43 7.31 -19.29
CA GLU A 73 -8.18 6.21 -20.24
C GLU A 73 -7.29 5.11 -19.65
N ALA A 74 -6.40 5.45 -18.71
CA ALA A 74 -5.57 4.48 -17.99
C ALA A 74 -6.29 3.88 -16.77
N CYS A 75 -7.39 4.50 -16.32
CA CYS A 75 -8.07 4.13 -15.09
C CYS A 75 -9.03 2.95 -15.27
N MET A 76 -8.59 1.74 -14.92
CA MET A 76 -9.43 0.53 -14.98
C MET A 76 -10.41 0.36 -13.79
N GLY A 77 -10.49 1.32 -12.87
CA GLY A 77 -11.45 1.27 -11.77
C GLY A 77 -11.19 0.22 -10.68
N VAL A 78 -9.94 -0.17 -10.42
CA VAL A 78 -9.59 -1.19 -9.40
C VAL A 78 -9.98 -0.77 -7.98
N GLY A 79 -9.98 0.53 -7.68
CA GLY A 79 -10.49 1.07 -6.41
C GLY A 79 -9.51 1.09 -5.23
N SER A 80 -8.26 0.66 -5.39
CA SER A 80 -7.25 0.69 -4.31
C SER A 80 -7.06 2.09 -3.71
N CYS A 81 -7.07 3.12 -4.54
CA CYS A 81 -6.96 4.51 -4.12
C CYS A 81 -8.17 4.99 -3.29
N VAL A 82 -9.38 4.47 -3.54
CA VAL A 82 -10.58 4.76 -2.72
C VAL A 82 -10.44 4.15 -1.34
N ALA A 83 -9.85 2.95 -1.24
CA ALA A 83 -9.59 2.32 0.06
C ALA A 83 -8.58 3.11 0.92
N ILE A 84 -7.60 3.77 0.28
CA ILE A 84 -6.55 4.54 0.96
C ILE A 84 -6.98 5.98 1.26
N ALA A 85 -7.60 6.66 0.29
CA ALA A 85 -8.01 8.07 0.39
C ALA A 85 -9.47 8.25 -0.09
N PRO A 86 -10.48 7.74 0.66
CA PRO A 86 -11.89 7.76 0.26
C PRO A 86 -12.50 9.16 0.20
N GLN A 87 -11.89 10.13 0.88
CA GLN A 87 -12.30 11.54 0.84
C GLN A 87 -11.77 12.27 -0.40
N VAL A 88 -10.78 11.69 -1.08
CA VAL A 88 -10.13 12.26 -2.27
C VAL A 88 -10.65 11.59 -3.53
N PHE A 89 -10.76 10.25 -3.53
CA PHE A 89 -11.13 9.47 -4.70
C PHE A 89 -12.46 8.74 -4.51
N LYS A 90 -13.24 8.65 -5.59
CA LYS A 90 -14.48 7.88 -5.65
C LYS A 90 -14.58 7.15 -6.99
N ILE A 91 -15.19 5.98 -7.01
CA ILE A 91 -15.55 5.30 -8.26
C ILE A 91 -16.85 5.90 -8.80
N ASP A 92 -16.85 6.28 -10.08
CA ASP A 92 -18.10 6.63 -10.76
C ASP A 92 -18.85 5.35 -11.18
N GLU A 93 -19.73 4.88 -10.30
CA GLU A 93 -20.59 3.73 -10.56
C GLU A 93 -21.64 3.96 -11.66
N ALA A 94 -21.89 5.22 -12.08
CA ALA A 94 -22.84 5.51 -13.15
C ALA A 94 -22.31 5.09 -14.52
N SER A 95 -20.99 5.20 -14.72
CA SER A 95 -20.30 4.76 -15.94
C SER A 95 -20.43 3.25 -16.21
N LEU A 96 -20.54 2.42 -15.16
CA LEU A 96 -20.76 0.97 -15.26
C LEU A 96 -22.11 0.59 -15.89
N LYS A 97 -23.08 1.51 -15.92
CA LYS A 97 -24.40 1.26 -16.53
C LYS A 97 -24.41 1.46 -18.04
N SER A 98 -23.35 2.02 -18.63
CA SER A 98 -23.23 2.13 -20.08
C SER A 98 -22.68 0.81 -20.64
N SER A 99 -23.48 0.14 -21.49
CA SER A 99 -23.13 -1.15 -22.10
C SER A 99 -21.86 -1.16 -22.98
N PHE A 100 -21.19 -0.01 -23.13
CA PHE A 100 -20.00 0.20 -23.95
C PHE A 100 -18.73 0.53 -23.15
N MET A 101 -18.80 0.76 -21.84
CA MET A 101 -17.62 1.02 -20.99
C MET A 101 -17.35 -0.16 -20.06
N ALA A 102 -16.22 -0.84 -20.28
CA ALA A 102 -15.79 -1.98 -19.47
C ALA A 102 -15.07 -1.59 -18.16
N TYR A 103 -14.90 -0.29 -17.89
CA TYR A 103 -14.20 0.22 -16.72
C TYR A 103 -14.95 1.41 -16.09
N ALA A 104 -14.82 1.55 -14.77
CA ALA A 104 -15.35 2.69 -14.02
C ALA A 104 -14.23 3.68 -13.71
N PRO A 105 -14.12 4.81 -14.43
CA PRO A 105 -13.12 5.82 -14.10
C PRO A 105 -13.38 6.38 -12.71
N LEU A 106 -12.29 6.73 -12.04
CA LEU A 106 -12.34 7.41 -10.76
C LEU A 106 -12.68 8.89 -10.95
N GLU A 107 -13.32 9.46 -9.94
CA GLU A 107 -13.54 10.89 -9.76
C GLU A 107 -12.73 11.39 -8.57
N VAL A 108 -12.28 12.64 -8.66
CA VAL A 108 -11.66 13.36 -7.55
C VAL A 108 -12.75 14.17 -6.85
N LEU A 109 -13.00 13.87 -5.57
CA LEU A 109 -13.98 14.56 -4.74
C LEU A 109 -13.38 15.85 -4.15
N ASP A 110 -12.27 15.70 -3.44
CA ASP A 110 -11.55 16.80 -2.80
C ASP A 110 -10.04 16.55 -2.87
N LYS A 111 -9.33 17.41 -3.61
CA LYS A 111 -7.87 17.34 -3.73
C LYS A 111 -7.14 17.55 -2.40
N LYS A 112 -7.82 18.03 -1.36
CA LYS A 112 -7.31 18.24 0.00
C LYS A 112 -8.01 17.37 1.05
N GLY A 113 -8.80 16.38 0.63
CA GLY A 113 -9.54 15.48 1.51
C GLY A 113 -8.67 14.54 2.34
N ALA A 114 -7.36 14.48 2.08
CA ALA A 114 -6.38 13.72 2.86
C ALA A 114 -5.01 14.43 2.86
N SER A 115 -4.08 13.95 3.70
CA SER A 115 -2.71 14.48 3.67
C SER A 115 -2.02 14.17 2.34
N ASN A 116 -1.08 15.02 1.90
CA ASN A 116 -0.34 14.80 0.65
C ASN A 116 0.34 13.44 0.62
N GLN A 117 0.86 12.99 1.76
CA GLN A 117 1.40 11.63 1.90
C GLN A 117 0.36 10.55 1.58
N THR A 118 -0.86 10.67 2.13
CA THR A 118 -1.94 9.70 1.89
C THR A 118 -2.41 9.72 0.44
N ILE A 119 -2.45 10.91 -0.18
CA ILE A 119 -2.77 11.09 -1.59
C ILE A 119 -1.71 10.40 -2.47
N LEU A 120 -0.43 10.61 -2.16
CA LEU A 120 0.66 9.97 -2.87
C LEU A 120 0.64 8.44 -2.70
N GLU A 121 0.38 7.93 -1.49
CA GLU A 121 0.22 6.49 -1.24
C GLU A 121 -0.93 5.90 -2.06
N ALA A 122 -2.06 6.63 -2.14
CA ALA A 122 -3.18 6.23 -2.99
C ALA A 122 -2.78 6.21 -4.48
N ALA A 123 -2.01 7.19 -4.94
CA ALA A 123 -1.48 7.23 -6.31
C ALA A 123 -0.52 6.05 -6.59
N GLN A 124 0.42 5.78 -5.68
CA GLN A 124 1.38 4.67 -5.77
C GLN A 124 0.71 3.29 -5.72
N SER A 125 -0.46 3.18 -5.10
CA SER A 125 -1.25 1.94 -5.08
C SER A 125 -1.90 1.59 -6.41
N CYS A 126 -1.94 2.54 -7.37
CA CYS A 126 -2.60 2.35 -8.65
C CYS A 126 -1.73 1.46 -9.57
N PRO A 127 -2.17 0.24 -9.94
CA PRO A 127 -1.38 -0.66 -10.78
C PRO A 127 -1.21 -0.14 -12.22
N TYR A 128 -2.10 0.74 -12.68
CA TYR A 128 -2.08 1.34 -14.01
C TYR A 128 -1.45 2.74 -14.04
N LYS A 129 -0.97 3.25 -12.88
CA LYS A 129 -0.38 4.59 -12.75
C LYS A 129 -1.26 5.72 -13.29
N ALA A 130 -2.59 5.58 -13.18
CA ALA A 130 -3.55 6.53 -13.72
C ALA A 130 -3.72 7.82 -12.89
N ILE A 131 -3.13 7.90 -11.70
CA ILE A 131 -3.22 9.07 -10.81
C ILE A 131 -1.93 9.86 -10.94
N ILE A 132 -2.04 11.09 -11.44
CA ILE A 132 -0.93 12.04 -11.61
C ILE A 132 -0.93 13.00 -10.42
N VAL A 133 0.23 13.20 -9.81
CA VAL A 133 0.50 14.11 -8.71
C VAL A 133 1.60 15.07 -9.16
N GLU A 134 1.30 16.36 -9.12
CA GLU A 134 2.20 17.43 -9.55
C GLU A 134 2.40 18.44 -8.42
N ASP A 135 3.58 19.04 -8.34
CA ASP A 135 3.81 20.23 -7.53
C ASP A 135 3.25 21.45 -8.27
N LYS A 136 2.27 22.10 -7.66
CA LYS A 136 1.58 23.27 -8.22
C LYS A 136 2.48 24.50 -8.30
N ASP A 137 3.47 24.61 -7.42
CA ASP A 137 4.33 25.79 -7.34
C ASP A 137 5.47 25.71 -8.37
N SER A 138 6.04 24.51 -8.57
CA SER A 138 7.13 24.27 -9.54
C SER A 138 6.67 23.75 -10.90
N ASN A 139 5.43 23.27 -11.03
CA ASN A 139 4.91 22.52 -12.18
C ASN A 139 5.71 21.22 -12.46
N GLU A 140 6.38 20.67 -11.45
CA GLU A 140 7.11 19.41 -11.57
C GLU A 140 6.17 18.23 -11.26
N GLN A 141 6.23 17.20 -12.10
CA GLN A 141 5.49 15.96 -11.85
C GLN A 141 6.20 15.14 -10.75
N ILE A 142 5.49 14.90 -9.65
CA ILE A 142 5.96 14.11 -8.51
C ILE A 142 5.74 12.61 -8.77
N PHE A 143 4.61 12.26 -9.39
CA PHE A 143 4.21 10.90 -9.71
C PHE A 143 3.15 10.89 -10.83
N PRO A 144 3.05 9.86 -11.69
CA PRO A 144 3.99 8.74 -11.82
C PRO A 144 5.40 9.14 -12.25
#